data_AF-A0A358DDY8-F1
#
_entry.id   AF-A0A358DDY8-F1
#
_cell.length_a   1.000
_cell.length_b   1.000
_cell.length_c   1.000
_cell.angle_alpha   90.00
_cell.angle_beta   90.00
_cell.angle_gamma   90.00
#
_symmetry.space_group_name_H-M   'P 1'
#
loop_
_entity.id
_entity.type
_entity.pdbx_description
1 polymer ?
#
loop_
_entity_poly.entity_id
_entity_poly.type
_entity_poly.pdbx_seq_one_letter_code
_entity_poly.pdbx_strand_id
1 'polypeptide(L)'
;DDTGTMSAWAVFSMMGFYPDNATEPFYTFTTPIFDRITLRLNPDYYDNKVLEMEIVRPGKNARFIDKIVIDGKKFNGYRISHEQLSKAQKIVFYLKERNH
;
A
#
# COMPACT_ATOMS: atom_id res chain seq x y z
N ASP A 1 24.12 4.88 11.25
CA ASP A 1 23.11 4.67 12.30
C ASP A 1 21.75 4.76 11.61
N ASP A 2 21.25 3.60 11.16
CA ASP A 2 20.03 3.43 10.36
C ASP A 2 18.82 3.76 11.23
N THR A 3 18.62 5.06 11.42
CA THR A 3 17.67 5.71 12.32
C THR A 3 16.23 5.63 11.78
N GLY A 4 15.72 4.41 11.62
CA GLY A 4 14.31 4.14 11.34
C GLY A 4 13.95 3.86 9.88
N THR A 5 14.90 3.95 8.96
CA THR A 5 14.71 3.62 7.53
C THR A 5 14.40 2.13 7.32
N MET A 6 15.09 1.24 8.03
CA MET A 6 14.90 -0.22 7.91
C MET A 6 13.58 -0.69 8.54
N SER A 7 13.16 -0.09 9.66
CA SER A 7 11.88 -0.40 10.29
C SER A 7 10.71 0.16 9.47
N ALA A 8 10.85 1.34 8.86
CA ALA A 8 9.88 1.84 7.89
C ALA A 8 9.74 0.87 6.70
N TRP A 9 10.86 0.38 6.15
CA TRP A 9 10.87 -0.64 5.09
C TRP A 9 10.17 -1.94 5.45
N ALA A 10 10.42 -2.47 6.66
CA ALA A 10 9.76 -3.67 7.14
C ALA A 10 8.24 -3.47 7.27
N VAL A 11 7.82 -2.32 7.81
CA VAL A 11 6.40 -1.96 7.92
C VAL A 11 5.79 -1.80 6.53
N PHE A 12 6.43 -1.10 5.59
CA PHE A 12 5.98 -0.98 4.19
C PHE A 12 5.77 -2.35 3.54
N SER A 13 6.74 -3.24 3.68
CA SER A 13 6.69 -4.60 3.14
C SER A 13 5.48 -5.38 3.68
N MET A 14 5.20 -5.28 4.99
CA MET A 14 4.04 -5.91 5.62
C MET A 14 2.71 -5.32 5.16
N MET A 15 2.71 -4.03 4.80
CA MET A 15 1.54 -3.31 4.30
C MET A 15 1.23 -3.54 2.83
N GLY A 16 2.00 -4.39 2.16
CA GLY A 16 1.73 -4.74 0.77
C GLY A 16 2.23 -3.68 -0.21
N PHE A 17 3.25 -2.91 0.13
CA PHE A 17 3.94 -2.09 -0.86
C PHE A 17 5.40 -1.90 -0.49
N TYR A 18 6.27 -1.93 -1.49
CA TYR A 18 7.71 -1.88 -1.29
C TYR A 18 8.32 -0.79 -2.16
N PRO A 19 9.14 0.12 -1.59
CA PRO A 19 9.89 1.10 -2.37
C PRO A 19 10.91 0.39 -3.24
N ASP A 20 10.83 0.59 -4.55
CA ASP A 20 11.66 -0.14 -5.51
C ASP A 20 13.14 0.29 -5.41
N ASN A 21 13.39 1.60 -5.27
CA ASN A 21 14.73 2.17 -5.12
C ASN A 21 14.71 3.44 -4.25
N ALA A 22 15.83 3.75 -3.59
CA ALA A 22 16.01 5.02 -2.87
C ALA A 22 16.16 6.24 -3.82
N THR A 23 16.52 5.99 -5.08
CA THR A 23 16.79 7.00 -6.11
C THR A 23 15.53 7.44 -6.86
N GLU A 24 14.55 6.55 -6.99
CA GLU A 24 13.30 6.83 -7.68
C GLU A 24 12.12 6.57 -6.73
N PRO A 25 11.27 7.58 -6.47
CA PRO A 25 10.24 7.49 -5.45
C PRO A 25 9.01 6.72 -5.97
N PHE A 26 9.20 5.45 -6.36
CA PHE A 26 8.13 4.54 -6.77
C PHE A 26 8.01 3.37 -5.79
N TYR A 27 6.78 3.03 -5.45
CA TYR A 27 6.40 1.89 -4.63
C TYR A 27 5.67 0.87 -5.48
N THR A 28 6.05 -0.39 -5.36
CA THR A 28 5.34 -1.49 -6.00
C THR A 28 4.36 -2.11 -5.02
N PHE A 29 3.09 -2.20 -5.39
CA PHE A 29 2.07 -2.91 -4.66
C PHE A 29 2.31 -4.41 -4.68
N THR A 30 2.26 -5.01 -3.50
CA THR A 30 2.39 -6.43 -3.23
C THR A 30 1.18 -6.88 -2.41
N THR A 31 0.97 -8.18 -2.25
CA THR A 31 -0.16 -8.68 -1.45
C THR A 31 0.06 -8.34 0.02
N PRO A 32 -0.78 -7.49 0.65
CA PRO A 32 -0.61 -7.16 2.06
C PRO A 32 -0.98 -8.36 2.94
N ILE A 33 -0.33 -8.46 4.09
CA ILE A 33 -0.56 -9.57 5.04
C ILE A 33 -1.82 -9.31 5.88
N PHE A 34 -2.07 -8.04 6.21
CA PHE A 34 -3.15 -7.60 7.09
C PHE A 34 -4.41 -7.19 6.34
N ASP A 35 -5.59 -7.51 6.89
CA ASP A 35 -6.89 -7.14 6.29
C ASP A 35 -7.16 -5.63 6.30
N ARG A 36 -6.71 -4.93 7.33
CA ARG A 36 -6.85 -3.48 7.47
C ARG A 36 -5.62 -2.91 8.16
N ILE A 37 -5.16 -1.78 7.64
CA ILE A 37 -3.99 -1.06 8.11
C ILE A 37 -4.35 0.42 8.15
N THR A 38 -4.02 1.08 9.26
CA THR A 38 -4.23 2.52 9.41
C THR A 38 -2.89 3.13 9.79
N LEU A 39 -2.24 3.78 8.83
CA LEU A 39 -1.04 4.55 9.07
C LEU A 39 -1.42 5.95 9.55
N ARG A 40 -0.78 6.42 10.62
CA ARG A 40 -0.82 7.82 11.02
C ARG A 40 0.48 8.47 10.57
N LEU A 41 0.37 9.36 9.59
CA LEU A 41 1.50 10.09 9.03
C LEU A 41 1.69 11.40 9.82
N ASN A 42 2.94 11.85 9.94
CA ASN A 42 3.23 13.08 10.66
C ASN A 42 2.79 14.29 9.79
N PRO A 43 1.87 15.16 10.27
CA PRO A 43 1.42 16.35 9.55
C PRO A 43 2.53 17.36 9.24
N ASP A 44 3.66 17.32 9.94
CA ASP A 44 4.78 18.23 9.67
C ASP A 44 5.51 17.92 8.35
N TYR A 45 5.38 16.69 7.86
CA TYR A 45 6.08 16.20 6.67
C TYR A 45 5.14 15.73 5.56
N TYR A 46 3.88 15.44 5.87
CA TYR A 46 2.89 14.91 4.93
C TYR A 46 1.56 15.65 5.04
N ASP A 47 0.99 16.05 3.90
CA ASP A 47 -0.31 16.73 3.84
C ASP A 47 -1.45 15.87 4.42
N ASN A 48 -1.37 14.55 4.25
CA ASN A 48 -2.33 13.60 4.80
C ASN A 48 -1.91 13.11 6.18
N LYS A 49 -2.82 13.18 7.14
CA LYS A 49 -2.61 12.73 8.53
C LYS A 49 -2.76 11.22 8.69
N VAL A 50 -3.56 10.59 7.82
CA VAL A 50 -3.90 9.17 7.92
C VAL A 50 -3.96 8.57 6.54
N LEU A 51 -3.31 7.41 6.37
CA LEU A 51 -3.44 6.54 5.22
C LEU A 51 -4.14 5.25 5.67
N GLU A 52 -5.33 5.00 5.16
CA GLU A 52 -6.04 3.75 5.40
C GLU A 52 -5.84 2.79 4.24
N MET A 53 -5.54 1.54 4.56
CA MET A 53 -5.42 0.46 3.60
C MET A 53 -6.31 -0.69 4.01
N GLU A 54 -7.06 -1.22 3.05
CA GLU A 54 -8.06 -2.26 3.28
C GLU A 54 -7.92 -3.35 2.22
N ILE A 55 -8.02 -4.60 2.64
CA ILE A 55 -8.12 -5.73 1.75
C ILE A 55 -9.55 -6.23 1.72
N VAL A 56 -10.10 -6.31 0.52
CA VAL A 56 -11.36 -6.97 0.24
C VAL A 56 -11.06 -8.30 -0.43
N ARG A 57 -11.29 -9.40 0.28
CA ARG A 57 -11.12 -10.76 -0.24
C ARG A 57 -12.39 -11.59 -0.03
N PRO A 58 -12.84 -12.37 -1.03
CA PRO A 58 -14.02 -13.23 -0.89
C PRO A 58 -13.80 -14.41 0.08
N GLY A 59 -12.55 -14.80 0.34
CA GLY A 59 -12.20 -15.89 1.24
C GLY A 59 -10.71 -15.89 1.62
N LYS A 60 -10.31 -16.75 2.56
CA LYS A 60 -8.91 -16.88 3.02
C LYS A 60 -7.94 -17.36 1.92
N ASN A 61 -8.47 -17.94 0.84
CA ASN A 61 -7.68 -18.43 -0.29
C ASN A 61 -7.43 -17.34 -1.35
N ALA A 62 -8.12 -16.20 -1.28
CA ALA A 62 -7.88 -15.09 -2.19
C ALA A 62 -6.59 -14.35 -1.81
N ARG A 63 -5.53 -14.64 -2.57
CA ARG A 63 -4.17 -14.10 -2.40
C ARG A 63 -3.68 -13.27 -3.59
N PHE A 64 -4.44 -13.23 -4.68
CA PHE A 64 -4.05 -12.55 -5.92
C PHE A 64 -4.73 -11.20 -6.03
N ILE A 65 -3.99 -10.14 -6.33
CA ILE A 65 -4.57 -8.81 -6.54
C ILE A 65 -5.38 -8.83 -7.84
N ASP A 66 -6.68 -8.51 -7.74
CA ASP A 66 -7.58 -8.34 -8.90
C ASP A 66 -7.63 -6.88 -9.35
N LYS A 67 -7.83 -5.97 -8.41
CA LYS A 67 -7.84 -4.53 -8.67
C LYS A 67 -7.43 -3.75 -7.42
N ILE A 68 -6.90 -2.56 -7.66
CA ILE A 68 -6.54 -1.60 -6.61
C ILE A 68 -7.40 -0.36 -6.82
N VAL A 69 -7.92 0.20 -5.74
CA VAL A 69 -8.72 1.42 -5.75
C VAL A 69 -8.08 2.41 -4.80
N ILE A 70 -7.73 3.60 -5.29
CA ILE A 70 -7.11 4.67 -4.50
C ILE A 70 -8.10 5.83 -4.48
N ASP A 71 -8.50 6.26 -3.29
CA ASP A 71 -9.47 7.34 -3.05
C ASP A 71 -10.75 7.18 -3.90
N GLY A 72 -11.25 5.95 -4.01
CA GLY A 72 -12.43 5.60 -4.79
C GLY A 72 -12.20 5.51 -6.31
N LYS A 73 -11.00 5.79 -6.82
CA LYS A 73 -10.65 5.68 -8.24
C LYS A 73 -9.91 4.37 -8.53
N LYS A 74 -10.31 3.67 -9.59
CA LYS A 74 -9.63 2.45 -10.02
C LYS A 74 -8.21 2.80 -10.45
N PHE A 75 -7.23 2.12 -9.84
CA PHE A 75 -5.83 2.24 -10.18
C PHE A 75 -5.44 1.12 -11.13
N ASN A 76 -5.03 1.48 -12.35
CA ASN A 76 -4.57 0.54 -13.36
C ASN A 76 -3.04 0.46 -13.32
N GLY A 77 -2.52 -0.33 -12.38
CA GLY A 77 -1.08 -0.56 -12.26
C GLY A 77 -0.70 -1.22 -10.94
N TYR A 78 0.56 -1.64 -10.86
CA TYR A 78 1.16 -2.17 -9.64
C TYR A 78 2.23 -1.24 -9.06
N ARG A 79 2.50 -0.09 -9.68
CA ARG A 79 3.48 0.89 -9.21
C ARG A 79 2.82 2.24 -8.95
N ILE A 80 2.93 2.75 -7.73
CA ILE A 80 2.45 4.07 -7.31
C ILE A 80 3.66 4.96 -7.01
N SER A 81 3.61 6.23 -7.41
CA SER A 81 4.64 7.20 -7.04
C SER A 81 4.48 7.65 -5.58
N HIS A 82 5.56 8.11 -4.95
CA HIS A 82 5.52 8.67 -3.60
C HIS A 82 4.55 9.83 -3.48
N GLU A 83 4.48 10.69 -4.50
CA GLU A 83 3.56 11.82 -4.52
C GLU A 83 2.09 11.34 -4.55
N GLN A 84 1.78 10.29 -5.31
CA GLN A 84 0.44 9.70 -5.31
C GLN A 84 0.12 9.00 -3.99
N LEU A 85 1.10 8.32 -3.39
CA LEU A 85 0.94 7.65 -2.10
C LEU A 85 0.77 8.66 -0.97
N SER A 86 1.53 9.75 -0.97
CA SER A 86 1.45 10.80 0.05
C SER A 86 0.13 11.57 -0.04
N LYS A 87 -0.43 11.71 -1.26
CA LYS A 87 -1.76 12.30 -1.51
C LYS A 87 -2.92 11.32 -1.32
N ALA A 88 -2.66 10.01 -1.30
CA ALA A 88 -3.68 9.01 -1.06
C ALA A 88 -4.15 9.04 0.40
N GLN A 89 -5.46 8.91 0.60
CA GLN A 89 -6.06 8.80 1.93
C GLN A 89 -6.55 7.38 2.20
N LYS A 90 -7.11 6.72 1.17
CA LYS A 90 -7.62 5.36 1.27
C LYS A 90 -7.21 4.50 0.07
N ILE A 91 -6.64 3.34 0.35
CA ILE A 91 -6.27 2.33 -0.65
C ILE A 91 -7.03 1.04 -0.35
N VAL A 92 -7.71 0.49 -1.36
CA VAL A 92 -8.46 -0.76 -1.24
C VAL A 92 -7.94 -1.77 -2.25
N PHE A 93 -7.43 -2.89 -1.75
CA PHE A 93 -6.99 -4.02 -2.55
C PHE A 93 -8.11 -5.03 -2.64
N TYR A 94 -8.56 -5.32 -3.84
CA TYR A 94 -9.48 -6.41 -4.07
C TYR A 94 -8.66 -7.63 -4.44
N LEU A 95 -8.68 -8.65 -3.59
CA LEU A 95 -8.04 -9.93 -3.89
C LEU A 95 -9.07 -10.89 -4.48
N LYS A 96 -8.58 -11.75 -5.38
CA LYS A 96 -9.30 -12.89 -5.93
C LYS A 96 -8.56 -14.18 -5.65
N GLU A 97 -9.30 -15.27 -5.77
CA GLU A 97 -8.74 -16.61 -5.83
C GLU A 97 -8.14 -16.85 -7.21
N ARG A 98 -7.09 -17.66 -7.28
CA ARG A 98 -6.55 -18.10 -8.57
C ARG A 98 -7.50 -19.16 -9.12
N ASN A 99 -8.47 -18.73 -9.91
CA ASN A 99 -9.27 -19.65 -10.70
C ASN A 99 -8.35 -20.23 -11.77
N HIS A 100 -8.26 -21.57 -11.76
CA HIS A 100 -7.51 -22.36 -12.73
C HIS A 100 -8.31 -22.53 -14.02
#